data_AF-A0A350KQ44-F1
#
_entry.id   AF-A0A350KQ44-F1
#
_cell.length_a   1.000
_cell.length_b   1.000
_cell.length_c   1.000
_cell.angle_alpha   90.00
_cell.angle_beta   90.00
_cell.angle_gamma   90.00
#
_symmetry.space_group_name_H-M   'P 1'
#
loop_
_entity.id
_entity.type
_entity.pdbx_description
1 polymer ?
#
loop_
_entity_poly.entity_id
_entity_poly.type
_entity_poly.pdbx_seq_one_letter_code
_entity_poly.pdbx_strand_id
1 'polypeptide(L)'
;SGNSGNKRNFFSVHRRRSLFDQKARQRSSYTGTDVFVSVSGQDANTVEATQFCADLVCTNRDLPLLLSNKSALTCSDASVLHASFAVMPTRPDYPLIERGDTTGWAKVGHVIFNLSGMLWQDGTFPLEMLKTLLKGYVLRSPEEMERMLDGIVELTGEPTTFRFIKNGTVFFETGWKIRLVLNEQAYAGIGFYTFATVMREIFYSFTPLNALLEVQLFTRQSGKIAAWKTLEN
;
A
#
# COMPACT_ATOMS: atom_id res chain seq x y z
N SER A 1 -4.53 14.82 51.16
CA SER A 1 -4.44 13.68 50.23
C SER A 1 -4.52 14.24 48.83
N GLY A 2 -3.37 14.61 48.25
CA GLY A 2 -3.29 15.35 47.00
C GLY A 2 -3.34 14.41 45.81
N ASN A 3 -4.30 14.66 44.92
CA ASN A 3 -4.49 14.01 43.64
C ASN A 3 -3.16 14.01 42.85
N SER A 4 -2.45 12.88 42.80
CA SER A 4 -1.29 12.69 41.93
C SER A 4 -1.80 12.63 40.50
N GLY A 5 -2.09 13.80 39.93
CA GLY A 5 -2.48 13.96 38.55
C GLY A 5 -1.49 13.20 37.67
N ASN A 6 -2.00 12.26 36.89
CA ASN A 6 -1.23 11.38 36.03
C ASN A 6 -0.34 12.22 35.11
N LYS A 7 0.94 12.38 35.46
CA LYS A 7 1.89 13.18 34.69
C LYS A 7 2.08 12.51 33.34
N ARG A 8 1.76 13.24 32.27
CA ARG A 8 1.85 12.73 30.91
C ARG A 8 3.14 13.22 30.27
N ASN A 9 4.03 12.28 29.99
CA ASN A 9 5.20 12.49 29.15
C ASN A 9 4.93 11.82 27.80
N PHE A 10 5.39 12.44 26.74
CA PHE A 10 5.18 12.03 25.37
C PHE A 10 6.52 12.03 24.64
N PHE A 11 6.58 11.25 23.57
CA PHE A 11 7.67 11.35 22.62
C PHE A 11 7.11 11.32 21.21
N SER A 12 7.88 11.90 20.29
CA SER A 12 7.64 11.80 18.87
C SER A 12 8.91 11.34 18.19
N VAL A 13 8.75 10.58 17.12
CA VAL A 13 9.85 10.05 16.34
C VAL A 13 9.72 10.56 14.93
N HIS A 14 10.84 10.98 14.35
CA HIS A 14 10.86 11.44 12.99
C HIS A 14 12.10 10.93 12.26
N ARG A 15 11.86 10.35 11.09
CA ARG A 15 12.90 9.76 10.23
C ARG A 15 13.17 10.67 9.03
N ARG A 16 14.44 10.86 8.68
CA ARG A 16 14.90 11.63 7.51
C ARG A 16 15.97 10.86 6.75
N ARG A 17 16.16 11.15 5.46
CA ARG A 17 17.34 10.64 4.72
C ARG A 17 18.61 11.16 5.38
N SER A 18 19.60 10.28 5.49
CA SER A 18 20.88 10.63 6.10
C SER A 18 21.67 11.56 5.19
N LEU A 19 22.19 12.65 5.75
CA LEU A 19 23.05 13.62 5.07
C LEU A 19 24.54 13.33 5.28
N PHE A 20 24.88 12.52 6.30
CA PHE A 20 26.26 12.25 6.70
C PHE A 20 27.02 11.34 5.74
N ASP A 21 26.32 10.65 4.83
CA ASP A 21 26.90 9.64 3.95
C ASP A 21 27.50 10.19 2.64
N GLN A 22 27.64 11.51 2.52
CA GLN A 22 28.29 12.14 1.36
C GLN A 22 29.82 12.21 1.48
N LYS A 23 30.38 12.08 2.70
CA LYS A 23 31.83 12.19 2.95
C LYS A 23 32.55 10.84 3.10
N ALA A 24 31.82 9.76 3.36
CA ALA A 24 32.37 8.40 3.40
C ALA A 24 32.19 7.74 2.03
N ARG A 25 33.14 6.88 1.63
CA ARG A 25 33.05 6.07 0.41
C ARG A 25 31.76 5.23 0.48
N GLN A 26 30.71 5.64 -0.25
CA GLN A 26 29.43 4.95 -0.22
C GLN A 26 29.62 3.49 -0.65
N ARG A 27 29.30 2.57 0.25
CA ARG A 27 29.42 1.11 0.02
C ARG A 27 28.33 0.60 -0.93
N SER A 28 27.21 1.32 -1.05
CA SER A 28 26.09 1.01 -1.93
C SER A 28 25.38 2.30 -2.36
N SER A 29 24.50 2.20 -3.37
CA SER A 29 23.70 3.32 -3.86
C SER A 29 22.51 3.70 -2.95
N TYR A 30 22.32 3.02 -1.83
CA TYR A 30 21.20 3.25 -0.92
C TYR A 30 21.60 4.13 0.27
N THR A 31 21.16 5.38 0.23
CA THR A 31 21.30 6.31 1.35
C THR A 31 20.38 5.89 2.49
N GLY A 32 20.92 5.79 3.69
CA GLY A 32 20.19 5.36 4.87
C GLY A 32 19.28 6.45 5.39
N THR A 33 18.65 6.17 6.51
CA THR A 33 17.80 7.13 7.21
C THR A 33 18.23 7.29 8.65
N ASP A 34 18.24 8.53 9.12
CA ASP A 34 18.47 8.86 10.52
C ASP A 34 17.14 9.06 11.23
N VAL A 35 17.07 8.62 12.49
CA VAL A 35 15.88 8.71 13.34
C VAL A 35 16.16 9.69 14.47
N PHE A 36 15.30 10.71 14.57
CA PHE A 36 15.34 11.73 15.61
C PHE A 36 14.18 11.49 16.57
N VAL A 37 14.47 11.50 17.86
CA VAL A 37 13.47 11.36 18.92
C VAL A 37 13.35 12.70 19.65
N SER A 38 12.13 13.18 19.80
CA SER A 38 11.82 14.39 20.57
C SER A 38 10.92 14.01 21.72
N VAL A 39 11.37 14.28 22.95
CA VAL A 39 10.61 14.01 24.17
C VAL A 39 10.01 15.33 24.65
N SER A 40 8.75 15.29 25.07
CA SER A 40 8.03 16.45 25.61
C SER A 40 7.15 16.02 26.78
N GLY A 41 6.86 16.93 27.70
CA GLY A 41 6.11 16.59 28.90
C GLY A 41 6.51 17.45 30.08
N GLN A 42 5.85 17.24 31.21
CA GLN A 42 6.05 18.05 32.41
C GLN A 42 7.44 17.84 33.02
N ASP A 43 8.02 16.65 32.86
CA ASP A 43 9.36 16.34 33.40
C ASP A 43 10.46 16.42 32.32
N ALA A 44 10.14 16.76 31.07
CA ALA A 44 11.08 16.72 29.93
C ALA A 44 12.19 17.78 30.01
N ASN A 45 11.95 18.90 30.71
CA ASN A 45 12.92 20.00 30.86
C ASN A 45 13.56 20.04 32.26
N THR A 46 13.21 19.10 33.15
CA THR A 46 13.50 19.22 34.58
C THR A 46 14.82 18.56 34.98
N VAL A 47 15.39 17.72 34.11
CA VAL A 47 16.63 16.97 34.39
C VAL A 47 17.47 16.91 33.11
N GLU A 48 18.77 17.18 33.20
CA GLU A 48 19.71 16.78 32.14
C GLU A 48 19.67 15.25 32.02
N ALA A 49 19.13 14.75 30.91
CA ALA A 49 19.01 13.32 30.69
C ALA A 49 20.41 12.69 30.57
N THR A 50 20.81 11.90 31.57
CA THR A 50 22.10 11.20 31.58
C THR A 50 22.07 9.85 30.87
N GLN A 51 20.88 9.25 30.72
CA GLN A 51 20.68 7.93 30.12
C GLN A 51 19.42 7.91 29.25
N PHE A 52 19.51 7.21 28.12
CA PHE A 52 18.39 6.98 27.21
C PHE A 52 18.28 5.48 26.94
N CYS A 53 17.09 4.92 27.16
CA CYS A 53 16.76 3.53 26.84
C CYS A 53 15.57 3.52 25.87
N ALA A 54 15.65 2.67 24.86
CA ALA A 54 14.58 2.48 23.90
C ALA A 54 14.57 1.05 23.37
N ASP A 55 13.38 0.48 23.26
CA ASP A 55 13.15 -0.77 22.54
C ASP A 55 12.94 -0.46 21.05
N LEU A 56 13.79 -1.04 20.20
CA LEU A 56 13.83 -0.72 18.78
C LEU A 56 13.68 -1.98 17.91
N VAL A 57 12.95 -1.83 16.80
CA VAL A 57 12.95 -2.80 15.70
C VAL A 57 13.83 -2.26 14.58
N CYS A 58 14.91 -2.97 14.28
CA CYS A 58 15.94 -2.54 13.33
C CYS A 58 15.94 -3.43 12.07
N THR A 59 16.37 -2.85 10.95
CA THR A 59 16.58 -3.58 9.68
C THR A 59 18.01 -3.41 9.19
N ASN A 60 18.49 -4.33 8.36
CA ASN A 60 19.87 -4.34 7.86
C ASN A 60 20.07 -3.46 6.62
N ARG A 61 19.61 -2.20 6.69
CA ARG A 61 19.83 -1.12 5.70
C ARG A 61 20.08 -1.60 4.26
N ASP A 62 21.33 -1.58 3.79
CA ASP A 62 21.76 -1.89 2.42
C ASP A 62 22.34 -3.30 2.28
N LEU A 63 22.30 -4.12 3.33
CA LEU A 63 22.72 -5.52 3.28
C LEU A 63 22.08 -6.30 2.13
N PRO A 64 20.77 -6.15 1.81
CA PRO A 64 20.18 -6.83 0.66
C PRO A 64 20.91 -6.60 -0.67
N LEU A 65 21.54 -5.44 -0.86
CA LEU A 65 22.31 -5.09 -2.07
C LEU A 65 23.68 -5.77 -2.13
N LEU A 66 24.17 -6.25 -0.98
CA LEU A 66 25.50 -6.84 -0.82
C LEU A 66 25.44 -8.38 -0.79
N LEU A 67 24.23 -8.95 -0.73
CA LEU A 67 24.02 -10.39 -0.79
C LEU A 67 24.18 -10.90 -2.22
N SER A 68 24.63 -12.14 -2.33
CA SER A 68 24.67 -12.90 -3.58
C SER A 68 23.93 -14.22 -3.40
N ASN A 69 23.55 -14.90 -4.48
CA ASN A 69 22.92 -16.23 -4.40
C ASN A 69 23.78 -17.26 -3.64
N LYS A 70 25.09 -17.03 -3.53
CA LYS A 70 26.04 -17.90 -2.83
C LYS A 70 26.31 -17.47 -1.38
N SER A 71 25.65 -16.42 -0.90
CA SER A 71 25.81 -15.95 0.48
C SER A 71 25.33 -17.05 1.43
N ALA A 72 26.23 -17.52 2.29
CA ALA A 72 25.93 -18.56 3.26
C ALA A 72 24.96 -18.03 4.32
N LEU A 73 23.84 -18.72 4.48
CA LEU A 73 22.88 -18.47 5.55
C LEU A 73 23.16 -19.47 6.67
N THR A 74 23.27 -18.96 7.90
CA THR A 74 23.48 -19.77 9.09
C THR A 74 22.29 -19.58 10.02
N CYS A 75 21.85 -20.66 10.65
CA CYS A 75 20.82 -20.64 11.68
C CYS A 75 21.46 -21.17 12.97
N SER A 76 21.12 -20.56 14.11
CA SER A 76 21.58 -21.04 15.42
C SER A 76 20.85 -22.32 15.87
N ASP A 77 19.75 -22.67 15.21
CA ASP A 77 18.99 -23.88 15.47
C ASP A 77 19.63 -25.07 14.75
N ALA A 78 20.03 -26.09 15.53
CA ALA A 78 20.70 -27.29 15.04
C ALA A 78 19.80 -28.16 14.13
N SER A 79 18.48 -27.92 14.09
CA SER A 79 17.56 -28.64 13.20
C SER A 79 17.65 -28.20 11.73
N VAL A 80 18.27 -27.05 11.45
CA VAL A 80 18.39 -26.52 10.08
C VAL A 80 19.70 -26.99 9.43
N LEU A 81 19.59 -27.93 8.48
CA LEU A 81 20.74 -28.50 7.76
C LEU A 81 21.31 -27.56 6.67
N HIS A 82 20.43 -26.84 5.96
CA HIS A 82 20.83 -25.91 4.91
C HIS A 82 19.77 -24.82 4.73
N ALA A 83 20.23 -23.60 4.42
CA ALA A 83 19.38 -22.47 4.12
C ALA A 83 19.93 -21.72 2.89
N SER A 84 19.02 -21.42 1.96
CA SER A 84 19.35 -20.72 0.71
C SER A 84 18.20 -19.79 0.30
N PHE A 85 18.51 -18.74 -0.46
CA PHE A 85 17.49 -17.86 -1.01
C PHE A 85 16.79 -18.52 -2.21
N ALA A 86 15.47 -18.72 -2.13
CA ALA A 86 14.66 -19.11 -3.28
C ALA A 86 14.53 -17.95 -4.29
N VAL A 87 14.42 -16.72 -3.77
CA VAL A 87 14.48 -15.47 -4.52
C VAL A 87 15.35 -14.51 -3.71
N MET A 88 16.19 -13.74 -4.40
CA MET A 88 17.03 -12.74 -3.74
C MET A 88 16.16 -11.69 -3.03
N PRO A 89 16.60 -11.20 -1.86
CA PRO A 89 15.95 -10.09 -1.20
C PRO A 89 15.80 -8.89 -2.13
N THR A 90 14.67 -8.20 -2.04
CA THR A 90 14.42 -6.99 -2.82
C THR A 90 15.40 -5.89 -2.41
N ARG A 91 15.64 -4.95 -3.33
CA ARG A 91 16.38 -3.74 -2.99
C ARG A 91 15.65 -3.01 -1.84
N PRO A 92 16.37 -2.44 -0.87
CA PRO A 92 15.76 -1.60 0.13
C PRO A 92 15.14 -0.39 -0.56
N ASP A 93 13.91 -0.07 -0.17
CA ASP A 93 13.17 1.08 -0.70
C ASP A 93 12.93 2.10 0.40
N TYR A 94 12.77 3.35 -0.01
CA TYR A 94 12.49 4.45 0.89
C TYR A 94 11.03 4.40 1.38
N PRO A 95 10.72 5.00 2.53
CA PRO A 95 9.35 5.12 3.00
C PRO A 95 8.45 5.78 1.94
N LEU A 96 7.22 5.26 1.80
CA LEU A 96 6.26 5.76 0.80
C LEU A 96 5.97 7.26 0.93
N ILE A 97 5.97 7.76 2.18
CA ILE A 97 5.76 9.16 2.54
C ILE A 97 6.97 9.65 3.35
N GLU A 98 7.62 10.70 2.86
CA GLU A 98 8.69 11.41 3.56
C GLU A 98 8.22 12.81 3.96
N ARG A 99 8.63 13.30 5.13
CA ARG A 99 8.23 14.63 5.60
C ARG A 99 8.88 15.71 4.73
N GLY A 100 8.07 16.63 4.21
CA GLY A 100 8.53 17.71 3.33
C GLY A 100 8.55 17.34 1.84
N ASP A 101 8.21 16.10 1.49
CA ASP A 101 7.94 15.73 0.10
C ASP A 101 6.52 16.18 -0.28
N THR A 102 6.42 17.23 -1.09
CA THR A 102 5.15 17.75 -1.60
C THR A 102 4.38 16.69 -2.39
N THR A 103 5.06 15.72 -3.01
CA THR A 103 4.42 14.60 -3.72
C THR A 103 3.81 13.55 -2.77
N GLY A 104 4.23 13.55 -1.50
CA GLY A 104 3.66 12.70 -0.45
C GLY A 104 2.18 13.00 -0.17
N TRP A 105 1.74 14.24 -0.35
CA TRP A 105 0.33 14.63 -0.16
C TRP A 105 -0.61 14.00 -1.20
N ALA A 106 -0.16 13.83 -2.45
CA ALA A 106 -0.93 13.13 -3.48
C ALA A 106 -1.17 11.66 -3.10
N LYS A 107 -0.19 11.03 -2.44
CA LYS A 107 -0.29 9.65 -1.93
C LYS A 107 -1.23 9.54 -0.72
N VAL A 108 -1.26 10.56 0.15
CA VAL A 108 -2.23 10.66 1.26
C VAL A 108 -3.66 10.81 0.75
N GLY A 109 -3.85 11.43 -0.41
CA GLY A 109 -5.17 11.56 -1.06
C GLY A 109 -5.93 10.24 -1.23
N HIS A 110 -5.22 9.11 -1.33
CA HIS A 110 -5.85 7.78 -1.36
C HIS A 110 -6.60 7.41 -0.07
N VAL A 111 -6.20 7.93 1.09
CA VAL A 111 -6.89 7.67 2.37
C VAL A 111 -8.25 8.38 2.43
N ILE A 112 -8.41 9.47 1.68
CA ILE A 112 -9.64 10.28 1.62
C ILE A 112 -10.45 9.91 0.36
N PHE A 113 -10.04 8.87 -0.37
CA PHE A 113 -10.67 8.48 -1.62
C PHE A 113 -12.15 8.11 -1.41
N ASN A 114 -13.03 8.81 -2.14
CA ASN A 114 -14.45 8.50 -2.19
C ASN A 114 -14.77 7.77 -3.50
N LEU A 115 -14.93 6.44 -3.41
CA LEU A 115 -15.22 5.60 -4.56
C LEU A 115 -16.51 6.01 -5.25
N SER A 116 -17.60 6.23 -4.51
CA SER A 116 -18.90 6.59 -5.10
C SER A 116 -18.85 7.91 -5.87
N GLY A 117 -18.18 8.93 -5.32
CA GLY A 117 -18.01 10.23 -5.98
C GLY A 117 -17.19 10.15 -7.25
N MET A 118 -16.17 9.28 -7.28
CA MET A 118 -15.41 8.99 -8.49
C MET A 118 -16.26 8.30 -9.56
N LEU A 119 -17.03 7.27 -9.17
CA LEU A 119 -17.86 6.49 -10.10
C LEU A 119 -19.03 7.29 -10.69
N TRP A 120 -19.50 8.34 -10.01
CA TRP A 120 -20.50 9.28 -10.52
C TRP A 120 -20.00 10.18 -11.65
N GLN A 121 -18.68 10.33 -11.84
CA GLN A 121 -18.14 11.21 -12.87
C GLN A 121 -18.21 10.55 -14.25
N ASP A 122 -18.55 11.34 -15.26
CA ASP A 122 -18.65 10.86 -16.63
C ASP A 122 -17.28 10.77 -17.34
N GLY A 123 -17.27 10.02 -18.45
CA GLY A 123 -16.12 9.91 -19.33
C GLY A 123 -14.95 9.11 -18.73
N THR A 124 -13.73 9.59 -18.95
CA THR A 124 -12.50 8.89 -18.54
C THR A 124 -12.03 9.25 -17.13
N PHE A 125 -12.75 10.14 -16.42
CA PHE A 125 -12.33 10.59 -15.09
C PHE A 125 -12.10 9.44 -14.09
N PRO A 126 -12.99 8.43 -13.96
CA PRO A 126 -12.77 7.34 -13.01
C PRO A 126 -11.49 6.56 -13.31
N LEU A 127 -11.21 6.33 -14.59
CA LEU A 127 -10.02 5.63 -15.05
C LEU A 127 -8.75 6.44 -14.74
N GLU A 128 -8.71 7.73 -15.09
CA GLU A 128 -7.55 8.58 -14.86
C GLU A 128 -7.26 8.78 -13.37
N MET A 129 -8.31 8.92 -12.57
CA MET A 129 -8.19 8.99 -11.11
C MET A 129 -7.62 7.70 -10.54
N LEU A 130 -8.14 6.53 -10.94
CA LEU A 130 -7.61 5.23 -10.51
C LEU A 130 -6.13 5.09 -10.90
N LYS A 131 -5.77 5.41 -12.15
CA LYS A 131 -4.37 5.34 -12.60
C LYS A 131 -3.48 6.26 -11.79
N THR A 132 -3.94 7.48 -11.49
CA THR A 132 -3.20 8.45 -10.67
C THR A 132 -2.97 7.93 -9.25
N LEU A 133 -4.00 7.33 -8.64
CA LEU A 133 -3.89 6.71 -7.32
C LEU A 133 -2.89 5.56 -7.32
N LEU A 134 -3.00 4.65 -8.30
CA LEU A 134 -2.10 3.51 -8.43
C LEU A 134 -0.66 3.94 -8.69
N LYS A 135 -0.40 4.98 -9.50
CA LYS A 135 0.95 5.56 -9.70
C LYS A 135 1.65 5.94 -8.39
N GLY A 136 0.89 6.26 -7.33
CA GLY A 136 1.43 6.54 -6.00
C GLY A 136 2.11 5.33 -5.36
N TYR A 137 1.79 4.11 -5.78
CA TYR A 137 2.25 2.83 -5.23
C TYR A 137 3.27 2.16 -6.16
N VAL A 138 4.49 2.71 -6.26
CA VAL A 138 5.58 2.04 -7.00
C VAL A 138 6.15 0.94 -6.12
N LEU A 139 6.04 -0.32 -6.56
CA LEU A 139 6.42 -1.48 -5.73
C LEU A 139 7.71 -2.19 -6.21
N ARG A 140 8.10 -2.10 -7.50
CA ARG A 140 9.27 -2.84 -8.03
C ARG A 140 9.95 -2.24 -9.26
N SER A 141 9.19 -1.87 -10.29
CA SER A 141 9.72 -1.32 -11.56
C SER A 141 8.77 -0.26 -12.11
N PRO A 142 9.25 0.96 -12.44
CA PRO A 142 8.43 1.99 -13.07
C PRO A 142 7.83 1.52 -14.41
N GLU A 143 8.61 0.80 -15.22
CA GLU A 143 8.18 0.33 -16.55
C GLU A 143 7.08 -0.73 -16.45
N GLU A 144 7.22 -1.68 -15.51
CA GLU A 144 6.17 -2.68 -15.29
C GLU A 144 4.88 -2.03 -14.78
N MET A 145 5.02 -1.03 -13.91
CA MET A 145 3.88 -0.29 -13.37
C MET A 145 3.18 0.52 -14.47
N GLU A 146 3.92 1.28 -15.28
CA GLU A 146 3.36 1.99 -16.44
C GLU A 146 2.63 1.04 -17.38
N ARG A 147 3.26 -0.09 -17.73
CA ARG A 147 2.63 -1.13 -18.54
C ARG A 147 1.33 -1.64 -17.92
N MET A 148 1.31 -1.92 -16.61
CA MET A 148 0.10 -2.37 -15.92
C MET A 148 -0.99 -1.30 -15.88
N LEU A 149 -0.62 -0.03 -15.72
CA LEU A 149 -1.56 1.10 -15.72
C LEU A 149 -2.16 1.31 -17.11
N ASP A 150 -1.35 1.25 -18.16
CA ASP A 150 -1.79 1.29 -19.55
C ASP A 150 -2.64 0.07 -19.92
N GLY A 151 -2.42 -1.03 -19.21
CA GLY A 151 -3.24 -2.23 -19.25
C GLY A 151 -4.69 -2.04 -18.78
N ILE A 152 -4.98 -1.00 -17.99
CA ILE A 152 -6.35 -0.64 -17.60
C ILE A 152 -6.94 0.22 -18.71
N VAL A 153 -7.88 -0.37 -19.45
CA VAL A 153 -8.43 0.20 -20.68
C VAL A 153 -9.66 1.05 -20.38
N GLU A 154 -10.50 0.58 -19.46
CA GLU A 154 -11.75 1.25 -19.09
C GLU A 154 -12.09 0.94 -17.65
N LEU A 155 -12.62 1.96 -16.96
CA LEU A 155 -13.26 1.83 -15.68
C LEU A 155 -14.53 2.68 -15.73
N THR A 156 -15.69 2.02 -15.64
CA THR A 156 -16.98 2.69 -15.61
C THR A 156 -17.80 2.22 -14.42
N GLY A 157 -18.60 3.12 -13.85
CA GLY A 157 -19.49 2.83 -12.73
C GLY A 157 -20.93 3.15 -13.10
N GLU A 158 -21.84 2.23 -12.83
CA GLU A 158 -23.27 2.41 -13.05
C GLU A 158 -24.04 2.28 -11.73
N PRO A 159 -24.78 3.31 -11.28
CA PRO A 159 -25.70 3.17 -10.16
C PRO A 159 -26.74 2.10 -10.48
N THR A 160 -26.83 1.07 -9.65
CA THR A 160 -27.70 -0.10 -9.90
C THR A 160 -28.51 -0.42 -8.65
N THR A 161 -29.79 -0.73 -8.85
CA THR A 161 -30.63 -1.35 -7.82
C THR A 161 -30.57 -2.86 -7.99
N PHE A 162 -30.11 -3.55 -6.96
CA PHE A 162 -29.96 -4.99 -6.90
C PHE A 162 -31.18 -5.61 -6.22
N ARG A 163 -31.72 -6.67 -6.81
CA ARG A 163 -32.83 -7.43 -6.25
C ARG A 163 -32.34 -8.70 -5.62
N PHE A 164 -32.73 -8.95 -4.38
CA PHE A 164 -32.41 -10.16 -3.64
C PHE A 164 -33.69 -10.88 -3.17
N ILE A 165 -33.58 -12.19 -3.01
CA ILE A 165 -34.60 -13.02 -2.38
C ILE A 165 -33.93 -13.77 -1.23
N LYS A 166 -34.36 -13.53 0.01
CA LYS A 166 -33.91 -14.27 1.19
C LYS A 166 -35.13 -14.66 2.01
N ASN A 167 -35.23 -15.93 2.38
CA ASN A 167 -36.36 -16.49 3.15
C ASN A 167 -37.75 -16.18 2.55
N GLY A 168 -37.86 -16.13 1.21
CA GLY A 168 -39.12 -15.82 0.53
C GLY A 168 -39.51 -14.33 0.50
N THR A 169 -38.73 -13.45 1.13
CA THR A 169 -38.91 -12.00 1.06
C THR A 169 -38.03 -11.40 -0.03
N VAL A 170 -38.62 -10.53 -0.85
CA VAL A 170 -37.90 -9.73 -1.85
C VAL A 170 -37.45 -8.43 -1.20
N PHE A 171 -36.17 -8.12 -1.30
CA PHE A 171 -35.61 -6.82 -0.89
C PHE A 171 -34.73 -6.25 -2.00
N PHE A 172 -34.59 -4.93 -1.97
CA PHE A 172 -33.85 -4.17 -2.95
C PHE A 172 -32.77 -3.38 -2.24
N GLU A 173 -31.55 -3.45 -2.76
CA GLU A 173 -30.41 -2.69 -2.27
C GLU A 173 -29.88 -1.80 -3.39
N THR A 174 -29.45 -0.60 -3.06
CA THR A 174 -28.80 0.29 -4.03
C THR A 174 -27.29 0.12 -3.96
N GLY A 175 -26.64 0.42 -5.07
CA GLY A 175 -25.20 0.25 -5.14
C GLY A 175 -24.65 0.58 -6.51
N TRP A 176 -23.50 -0.01 -6.80
CA TRP A 176 -22.72 0.27 -7.99
C TRP A 176 -22.34 -1.00 -8.71
N LYS A 177 -22.44 -0.97 -10.03
CA LYS A 177 -21.81 -1.95 -10.91
C LYS A 177 -20.58 -1.31 -11.53
N ILE A 178 -19.40 -1.76 -11.14
CA ILE A 178 -18.14 -1.37 -11.75
C ILE A 178 -17.85 -2.31 -12.91
N ARG A 179 -17.56 -1.75 -14.07
CA ARG A 179 -17.01 -2.46 -15.22
C ARG A 179 -15.53 -2.11 -15.33
N LEU A 180 -14.67 -3.11 -15.12
CA LEU A 180 -13.22 -3.00 -15.26
C LEU A 180 -12.79 -3.75 -16.52
N VAL A 181 -12.22 -3.04 -17.50
CA VAL A 181 -11.72 -3.64 -18.74
C VAL A 181 -10.21 -3.61 -18.77
N LEU A 182 -9.59 -4.78 -18.93
CA LEU A 182 -8.13 -4.94 -18.98
C LEU A 182 -7.65 -5.36 -20.38
N ASN A 183 -6.42 -4.98 -20.73
CA ASN A 183 -5.70 -5.52 -21.87
C ASN A 183 -4.78 -6.65 -21.42
N GLU A 184 -5.10 -7.90 -21.77
CA GLU A 184 -4.35 -9.09 -21.29
C GLU A 184 -2.85 -9.02 -21.62
N GLN A 185 -2.49 -8.44 -22.77
CA GLN A 185 -1.09 -8.30 -23.21
C GLN A 185 -0.23 -7.48 -22.25
N ALA A 186 -0.82 -6.50 -21.57
CA ALA A 186 -0.12 -5.65 -20.60
C ALA A 186 0.25 -6.39 -19.30
N TYR A 187 -0.41 -7.52 -19.03
CA TYR A 187 -0.21 -8.30 -17.80
C TYR A 187 0.54 -9.62 -18.03
N ALA A 188 1.19 -9.78 -19.19
CA ALA A 188 2.03 -10.94 -19.47
C ALA A 188 3.10 -11.12 -18.37
N GLY A 189 3.14 -12.32 -17.77
CA GLY A 189 4.04 -12.69 -16.67
C GLY A 189 3.52 -12.40 -15.26
N ILE A 190 2.51 -11.54 -15.10
CA ILE A 190 1.95 -11.13 -13.79
C ILE A 190 0.57 -11.75 -13.56
N GLY A 191 -0.23 -11.86 -14.63
CA GLY A 191 -1.58 -12.40 -14.62
C GLY A 191 -2.64 -11.32 -14.36
N PHE A 192 -3.43 -11.00 -15.40
CA PHE A 192 -4.48 -9.99 -15.33
C PHE A 192 -5.56 -10.33 -14.28
N TYR A 193 -5.85 -11.63 -14.08
CA TYR A 193 -6.86 -12.08 -13.14
C TYR A 193 -6.45 -11.82 -11.69
N THR A 194 -5.18 -12.04 -11.35
CA THR A 194 -4.62 -11.72 -10.03
C THR A 194 -4.71 -10.22 -9.78
N PHE A 195 -4.30 -9.41 -10.75
CA PHE A 195 -4.43 -7.95 -10.67
C PHE A 195 -5.89 -7.52 -10.45
N ALA A 196 -6.82 -8.06 -11.23
CA ALA A 196 -8.25 -7.77 -11.09
C ALA A 196 -8.82 -8.18 -9.72
N THR A 197 -8.34 -9.30 -9.17
CA THR A 197 -8.73 -9.77 -7.83
C THR A 197 -8.25 -8.80 -6.75
N VAL A 198 -7.02 -8.29 -6.86
CA VAL A 198 -6.52 -7.24 -5.95
C VAL A 198 -7.33 -5.95 -6.10
N MET A 199 -7.65 -5.54 -7.34
CA MET A 199 -8.49 -4.35 -7.58
C MET A 199 -9.88 -4.51 -6.97
N ARG A 200 -10.48 -5.71 -7.08
CA ARG A 200 -11.76 -6.02 -6.41
C ARG A 200 -11.69 -5.75 -4.92
N GLU A 201 -10.66 -6.28 -4.23
CA GLU A 201 -10.49 -6.06 -2.78
C GLU A 201 -10.32 -4.59 -2.42
N ILE A 202 -9.59 -3.84 -3.25
CA ILE A 202 -9.44 -2.39 -3.09
C ILE A 202 -10.81 -1.70 -3.21
N PHE A 203 -11.58 -2.01 -4.26
CA PHE A 203 -12.90 -1.40 -4.42
C PHE A 203 -13.86 -1.75 -3.27
N TYR A 204 -13.85 -2.99 -2.80
CA TYR A 204 -14.63 -3.39 -1.61
C TYR A 204 -14.21 -2.61 -0.36
N SER A 205 -12.91 -2.37 -0.17
CA SER A 205 -12.40 -1.60 0.97
C SER A 205 -12.85 -0.14 0.96
N PHE A 206 -13.13 0.44 -0.20
CA PHE A 206 -13.64 1.82 -0.36
C PHE A 206 -15.16 1.90 -0.57
N THR A 207 -15.86 0.77 -0.55
CA THR A 207 -17.32 0.77 -0.68
C THR A 207 -17.96 1.20 0.64
N PRO A 208 -18.90 2.17 0.63
CA PRO A 208 -19.65 2.51 1.83
C PRO A 208 -20.39 1.30 2.41
N LEU A 209 -20.50 1.21 3.74
CA LEU A 209 -21.16 0.08 4.43
C LEU A 209 -22.58 -0.22 3.92
N ASN A 210 -23.31 0.80 3.49
CA ASN A 210 -24.72 0.69 3.08
C ASN A 210 -24.90 0.65 1.54
N ALA A 211 -23.87 0.27 0.79
CA ALA A 211 -23.93 0.17 -0.66
C ALA A 211 -23.43 -1.19 -1.13
N LEU A 212 -24.15 -1.82 -2.05
CA LEU A 212 -23.64 -3.01 -2.72
C LEU A 212 -22.63 -2.61 -3.81
N LEU A 213 -21.56 -3.39 -3.97
CA LEU A 213 -20.69 -3.31 -5.13
C LEU A 213 -20.70 -4.62 -5.94
N GLU A 214 -20.96 -4.52 -7.24
CA GLU A 214 -20.68 -5.57 -8.21
C GLU A 214 -19.47 -5.16 -9.07
N VAL A 215 -18.39 -5.93 -9.06
CA VAL A 215 -17.22 -5.70 -9.91
C VAL A 215 -17.24 -6.72 -11.04
N GLN A 216 -17.39 -6.24 -12.28
CA GLN A 216 -17.37 -7.04 -13.49
C GLN A 216 -16.03 -6.86 -14.21
N LEU A 217 -15.30 -7.96 -14.36
CA LEU A 217 -14.05 -8.01 -15.10
C LEU A 217 -14.32 -8.37 -16.56
N PHE A 218 -13.79 -7.53 -17.44
CA PHE A 218 -13.72 -7.76 -18.87
C PHE A 218 -12.27 -7.68 -19.34
N THR A 219 -11.98 -8.34 -20.47
CA THR A 219 -10.75 -8.13 -21.21
C THR A 219 -11.05 -7.73 -22.65
N ARG A 220 -10.13 -7.00 -23.27
CA ARG A 220 -10.26 -6.64 -24.69
C ARG A 220 -10.28 -7.87 -25.60
N GLN A 221 -9.57 -8.92 -25.22
CA GLN A 221 -9.39 -10.14 -26.02
C GLN A 221 -10.55 -11.12 -25.87
N SER A 222 -11.03 -11.32 -24.63
CA SER A 222 -11.92 -12.44 -24.29
C SER A 222 -13.31 -11.99 -23.84
N GLY A 223 -13.56 -10.68 -23.71
CA GLY A 223 -14.85 -10.15 -23.28
C GLY A 223 -15.07 -10.34 -21.78
N LYS A 224 -16.26 -10.79 -21.37
CA LYS A 224 -16.58 -10.95 -19.93
C LYS A 224 -15.83 -12.14 -19.34
N ILE A 225 -15.04 -11.90 -18.29
CA ILE A 225 -14.28 -12.96 -17.61
C ILE A 225 -14.98 -13.37 -16.30
N ALA A 226 -15.33 -12.41 -15.46
CA ALA A 226 -15.86 -12.68 -14.13
C ALA A 226 -16.76 -11.53 -13.64
N ALA A 227 -17.57 -11.83 -12.63
CA ALA A 227 -18.31 -10.83 -11.87
C ALA A 227 -18.32 -11.26 -10.40
N TRP A 228 -18.12 -10.30 -9.50
CA TRP A 228 -18.11 -10.54 -8.05
C TRP A 228 -19.00 -9.52 -7.34
N LYS A 229 -19.74 -9.93 -6.31
CA LYS A 229 -20.58 -9.06 -5.49
C LYS A 229 -20.15 -9.07 -4.02
N THR A 230 -20.24 -7.92 -3.34
CA THR A 230 -19.86 -7.79 -1.92
C THR A 230 -20.72 -8.64 -0.98
N LEU A 231 -22.00 -8.87 -1.29
CA LEU A 231 -22.96 -9.59 -0.43
C LEU A 231 -23.26 -11.03 -0.87
N GLU A 232 -22.38 -11.67 -1.64
CA GLU A 232 -22.47 -13.14 -1.84
C GLU A 232 -21.77 -13.85 -0.68
N ASN A 233 -22.47 -13.99 0.44
CA ASN A 233 -22.23 -14.97 1.52
C ASN A 233 -23.56 -15.38 2.17
#